data_AF-A0AAD7BSG3-F1
#
_entry.id   AF-A0AAD7BSG3-F1
#
_cell.length_a   1.000
_cell.length_b   1.000
_cell.length_c   1.000
_cell.angle_alpha   90.00
_cell.angle_beta   90.00
_cell.angle_gamma   90.00
#
_symmetry.space_group_name_H-M   'P 1'
#
loop_
_entity.id
_entity.type
_entity.pdbx_description
1 polymer ?
#
loop_
_entity_poly.entity_id
_entity_poly.type
_entity_poly.pdbx_seq_one_letter_code
_entity_poly.pdbx_strand_id
1 'polypeptide(L)'
;MARWPKEKQACGLLSNLVFWICACRDEHEESNLAGIYTALFQTCSFDELYHAYDSSTLTSLFDSKGLRKKRETIPHLEEVLKGSPRVFQSVWYLKQFVMAKEEVRPTPSITVDYGFMNCLKNEEETTLLKDLYSQIFALPRVDPMKLHEACIQGKLYDHVRELLKLKKKDQKVLKRLLKNPYPLPDL
;
A
#
# COMPACT_ATOMS: atom_id res chain seq x y z
N MET A 1 -28.20 9.49 -15.05
CA MET A 1 -26.96 8.81 -15.45
C MET A 1 -25.82 9.81 -15.36
N ALA A 2 -24.95 9.68 -14.36
CA ALA A 2 -23.79 10.55 -14.23
C ALA A 2 -22.81 10.30 -15.39
N ARG A 3 -22.35 11.39 -16.01
CA ARG A 3 -21.59 11.39 -17.27
C ARG A 3 -20.10 11.30 -16.90
N TRP A 4 -19.54 10.10 -16.89
CA TRP A 4 -18.10 9.90 -16.72
C TRP A 4 -17.34 10.41 -17.95
N PRO A 5 -16.28 11.23 -17.80
CA PRO A 5 -15.49 11.72 -18.92
C PRO A 5 -14.69 10.58 -19.58
N LYS A 6 -14.48 10.69 -20.88
CA LYS A 6 -13.71 9.72 -21.66
C LYS A 6 -12.20 9.88 -21.41
N GLU A 7 -11.63 8.81 -20.86
CA GLU A 7 -10.23 8.36 -20.95
C GLU A 7 -9.16 9.05 -20.07
N LYS A 8 -8.81 10.33 -20.21
CA LYS A 8 -7.57 10.83 -19.56
C LYS A 8 -7.64 11.09 -18.04
N GLN A 9 -8.72 11.72 -17.56
CA GLN A 9 -8.91 11.97 -16.12
C GLN A 9 -9.35 10.71 -15.36
N ALA A 10 -10.08 9.82 -16.04
CA ALA A 10 -10.41 8.50 -15.51
C ALA A 10 -9.16 7.66 -15.27
N CYS A 11 -8.16 7.68 -16.16
CA CYS A 11 -6.92 6.92 -15.98
C CYS A 11 -6.13 7.27 -14.72
N GLY A 12 -6.06 8.55 -14.32
CA GLY A 12 -5.37 8.96 -13.09
C GLY A 12 -6.11 8.55 -11.81
N LEU A 13 -7.44 8.58 -11.83
CA LEU A 13 -8.26 8.13 -10.70
C LEU A 13 -8.31 6.59 -10.60
N LEU A 14 -8.34 5.91 -11.75
CA LEU A 14 -8.32 4.44 -11.87
C LEU A 14 -6.95 3.84 -11.55
N SER A 15 -5.85 4.49 -11.93
CA SER A 15 -4.50 4.03 -11.56
C SER A 15 -4.26 4.13 -10.04
N ASN A 16 -4.92 5.07 -9.37
CA ASN A 16 -4.86 5.21 -7.92
C ASN A 16 -5.90 4.37 -7.15
N LEU A 17 -6.96 3.89 -7.83
CA LEU A 17 -7.87 2.89 -7.27
C LEU A 17 -7.11 1.61 -6.83
N VAL A 18 -6.00 1.29 -7.52
CA VAL A 18 -5.12 0.16 -7.18
C VAL A 18 -4.46 0.33 -5.80
N PHE A 19 -4.17 1.56 -5.36
CA PHE A 19 -3.65 1.80 -4.00
C PHE A 19 -4.72 1.55 -2.94
N TRP A 20 -5.99 1.76 -3.25
CA TRP A 20 -7.07 1.53 -2.31
C TRP A 20 -7.33 0.04 -2.09
N ILE A 21 -7.14 -0.77 -3.12
CA ILE A 21 -7.13 -2.25 -3.03
C ILE A 21 -5.97 -2.73 -2.14
N CYS A 22 -4.83 -2.03 -2.13
CA CYS A 22 -3.70 -2.42 -1.27
C CYS A 22 -4.03 -2.34 0.24
N ALA A 23 -5.05 -1.58 0.64
CA ALA A 23 -5.55 -1.58 2.02
C ALA A 23 -6.23 -2.91 2.40
N CYS A 24 -6.83 -3.60 1.42
CA CYS A 24 -7.55 -4.85 1.64
C CYS A 24 -6.59 -6.01 1.95
N ARG A 25 -6.95 -6.85 2.92
CA ARG A 25 -6.15 -7.99 3.37
C ARG A 25 -6.36 -9.24 2.51
N ASP A 26 -7.53 -9.37 1.92
CA ASP A 26 -7.94 -10.54 1.14
C ASP A 26 -9.01 -10.17 0.09
N GLU A 27 -9.33 -11.13 -0.78
CA GLU A 27 -10.33 -10.98 -1.83
C GLU A 27 -11.73 -10.60 -1.30
N HIS A 28 -12.05 -10.95 -0.05
CA HIS A 28 -13.33 -10.59 0.54
C HIS A 28 -13.39 -9.09 0.86
N GLU A 29 -12.32 -8.53 1.44
CA GLU A 29 -12.20 -7.09 1.65
C GLU A 29 -12.12 -6.33 0.34
N GLU A 30 -11.45 -6.86 -0.69
CA GLU A 30 -11.45 -6.28 -2.04
C GLU A 30 -12.87 -6.21 -2.63
N SER A 31 -13.64 -7.30 -2.49
CA SER A 31 -15.02 -7.36 -2.94
C SER A 31 -15.91 -6.37 -2.18
N ASN A 32 -15.75 -6.27 -0.85
CA ASN A 32 -16.46 -5.28 -0.03
C ASN A 32 -16.11 -3.85 -0.46
N LEU A 33 -14.82 -3.55 -0.66
CA LEU A 33 -14.34 -2.25 -1.14
C LEU A 33 -14.95 -1.90 -2.51
N ALA A 34 -14.98 -2.86 -3.44
CA ALA A 34 -15.62 -2.69 -4.74
C ALA A 34 -17.12 -2.38 -4.61
N GLY A 35 -17.82 -3.02 -3.67
CA GLY A 35 -19.22 -2.70 -3.34
C GLY A 35 -19.40 -1.29 -2.79
N ILE A 36 -18.47 -0.81 -1.96
CA ILE A 36 -18.50 0.56 -1.43
C ILE A 36 -18.27 1.59 -2.55
N TYR A 37 -17.28 1.39 -3.42
CA TYR A 37 -17.05 2.26 -4.58
C TYR A 37 -18.23 2.24 -5.55
N THR A 38 -18.84 1.08 -5.78
CA THR A 38 -20.05 0.97 -6.61
C THR A 38 -21.17 1.85 -6.05
N ALA A 39 -21.42 1.80 -4.74
CA ALA A 39 -22.41 2.65 -4.09
C ALA A 39 -22.04 4.14 -4.15
N LEU A 40 -20.74 4.47 -4.04
CA LEU A 40 -20.26 5.84 -4.18
C LEU A 40 -20.52 6.36 -5.60
N PHE A 41 -20.18 5.61 -6.64
CA PHE A 41 -20.41 6.00 -8.04
C PHE A 41 -21.89 6.13 -8.39
N GLN A 42 -22.78 5.43 -7.69
CA GLN A 42 -24.22 5.61 -7.86
C GLN A 42 -24.75 6.89 -7.21
N THR A 43 -24.00 7.50 -6.28
CA THR A 43 -24.45 8.61 -5.43
C THR A 43 -23.62 9.90 -5.59
N CYS A 44 -22.47 9.85 -6.28
CA CYS A 44 -21.63 11.00 -6.57
C CYS A 44 -21.43 11.23 -8.07
N SER A 45 -21.19 12.48 -8.46
CA SER A 45 -20.70 12.80 -9.79
C SER A 45 -19.20 12.55 -9.90
N PHE A 46 -18.69 12.51 -11.13
CA PHE A 46 -17.24 12.44 -11.36
C PHE A 46 -16.52 13.67 -10.78
N ASP A 47 -17.08 14.87 -10.96
CA ASP A 47 -16.45 16.12 -10.48
C ASP A 47 -16.38 16.17 -8.96
N GLU A 48 -17.42 15.71 -8.26
CA GLU A 48 -17.41 15.58 -6.80
C GLU A 48 -16.30 14.63 -6.34
N LEU A 49 -16.18 13.47 -6.99
CA LEU A 49 -15.18 12.46 -6.68
C LEU A 49 -13.76 12.95 -6.96
N TYR A 50 -13.53 13.54 -8.13
CA TYR A 50 -12.23 14.06 -8.54
C TYR A 50 -11.80 15.21 -7.64
N HIS A 51 -12.69 16.15 -7.33
CA HIS A 51 -12.40 17.23 -6.40
C HIS A 51 -12.04 16.69 -5.02
N ALA A 52 -12.82 15.74 -4.49
CA ALA A 52 -12.52 15.14 -3.18
C ALA A 52 -11.19 14.38 -3.18
N TYR A 53 -10.84 13.72 -4.28
CA TYR A 53 -9.55 13.07 -4.46
C TYR A 53 -8.39 14.06 -4.48
N ASP A 54 -8.48 15.11 -5.31
CA ASP A 54 -7.40 16.11 -5.47
C ASP A 54 -7.18 16.94 -4.20
N SER A 55 -8.24 17.20 -3.45
CA SER A 55 -8.22 17.96 -2.19
C SER A 55 -8.03 17.11 -0.93
N SER A 56 -7.78 15.80 -1.05
CA SER A 56 -7.60 14.88 0.08
C SER A 56 -8.81 14.79 1.03
N THR A 57 -10.03 15.04 0.52
CA THR A 57 -11.28 15.02 1.30
C THR A 57 -12.18 13.83 0.98
N LEU A 58 -11.63 12.73 0.45
CA LEU A 58 -12.42 11.53 0.10
C LEU A 58 -13.17 10.94 1.30
N THR A 59 -12.59 10.96 2.49
CA THR A 59 -13.28 10.51 3.71
C THR A 59 -14.56 11.30 3.95
N SER A 60 -14.52 12.62 3.77
CA SER A 60 -15.68 13.50 3.90
C SER A 60 -16.72 13.25 2.81
N LEU A 61 -16.29 12.92 1.59
CA LEU A 61 -17.20 12.52 0.51
C LEU A 61 -17.91 11.21 0.84
N PHE A 62 -17.22 10.18 1.32
CA PHE A 62 -17.86 8.92 1.71
C PHE A 62 -18.90 9.15 2.82
N ASP A 63 -18.54 9.95 3.82
CA ASP A 63 -19.41 10.25 4.95
C ASP A 63 -20.66 11.02 4.50
N SER A 64 -20.51 12.02 3.60
CA SER A 64 -21.64 12.80 3.07
C SER A 64 -22.60 11.98 2.19
N LYS A 65 -22.11 10.90 1.57
CA LYS A 65 -22.91 9.93 0.81
C LYS A 65 -23.45 8.78 1.70
N GLY A 66 -23.32 8.88 3.03
CA GLY A 66 -23.84 7.89 3.97
C GLY A 66 -23.05 6.57 4.03
N LEU A 67 -21.82 6.56 3.51
CA LEU A 67 -20.98 5.36 3.40
C LEU A 67 -19.99 5.19 4.56
N ARG A 68 -20.00 6.09 5.55
CA ARG A 68 -19.09 6.08 6.71
C ARG A 68 -18.95 4.70 7.37
N LYS A 69 -20.08 4.11 7.77
CA LYS A 69 -20.08 2.81 8.46
C LYS A 69 -19.47 1.71 7.60
N LYS A 70 -19.68 1.73 6.28
CA LYS A 70 -19.09 0.75 5.37
C LYS A 70 -17.59 0.99 5.21
N ARG A 71 -17.16 2.25 5.05
CA ARG A 71 -15.74 2.64 5.00
C ARG A 71 -14.97 2.17 6.23
N GLU A 72 -15.54 2.35 7.42
CA GLU A 72 -14.94 1.95 8.70
C GLU A 72 -14.82 0.41 8.87
N THR A 73 -15.47 -0.39 8.02
CA THR A 73 -15.29 -1.86 8.05
C THR A 73 -13.96 -2.33 7.46
N ILE A 74 -13.28 -1.48 6.67
CA ILE A 74 -12.03 -1.84 6.00
C ILE A 74 -10.88 -1.20 6.80
N PRO A 75 -10.00 -2.00 7.42
CA PRO A 75 -8.85 -1.50 8.16
C PRO A 75 -7.98 -0.59 7.30
N HIS A 76 -7.46 0.49 7.88
CA HIS A 76 -6.52 1.44 7.26
C HIS A 76 -7.02 2.18 6.02
N LEU A 77 -8.24 1.90 5.53
CA LEU A 77 -8.81 2.60 4.38
C LEU A 77 -8.87 4.12 4.63
N GLU A 78 -9.19 4.55 5.85
CA GLU A 78 -9.21 5.96 6.20
C GLU A 78 -7.84 6.63 6.00
N GLU A 79 -6.76 5.98 6.43
CA GLU A 79 -5.40 6.52 6.32
C GLU A 79 -4.98 6.64 4.86
N VAL A 80 -5.29 5.61 4.06
CA VAL A 80 -5.04 5.62 2.62
C VAL A 80 -5.83 6.72 1.91
N LEU A 81 -7.10 6.92 2.28
CA LEU A 81 -7.94 7.98 1.71
C LEU A 81 -7.45 9.38 2.09
N LYS A 82 -7.00 9.58 3.35
CA LYS A 82 -6.42 10.87 3.80
C LYS A 82 -5.10 11.20 3.10
N GLY A 83 -4.30 10.19 2.79
CA GLY A 83 -3.04 10.35 2.06
C GLY A 83 -3.21 10.67 0.59
N SER A 84 -4.39 10.42 0.02
CA SER A 84 -4.63 10.62 -1.42
C SER A 84 -4.59 12.11 -1.78
N PRO A 85 -3.96 12.53 -2.89
CA PRO A 85 -3.27 11.70 -3.88
C PRO A 85 -1.74 11.60 -3.69
N ARG A 86 -1.17 12.22 -2.64
CA ARG A 86 0.26 12.58 -2.60
C ARG A 86 1.08 11.89 -1.51
N VAL A 87 0.46 11.48 -0.41
CA VAL A 87 1.14 11.08 0.83
C VAL A 87 0.67 9.70 1.26
N PHE A 88 0.94 8.70 0.43
CA PHE A 88 0.74 7.31 0.81
C PHE A 88 1.98 6.81 1.57
N GLN A 89 1.75 6.04 2.64
CA GLN A 89 2.83 5.36 3.35
C GLN A 89 3.55 4.40 2.41
N SER A 90 4.87 4.30 2.54
CA SER A 90 5.73 3.53 1.63
C SER A 90 5.37 2.04 1.55
N VAL A 91 4.73 1.49 2.59
CA VAL A 91 4.33 0.08 2.64
C VAL A 91 3.25 -0.26 1.62
N TRP A 92 2.39 0.69 1.26
CA TRP A 92 1.36 0.46 0.24
C TRP A 92 2.00 0.28 -1.13
N TYR A 93 3.01 1.08 -1.44
CA TYR A 93 3.82 0.90 -2.64
C TYR A 93 4.58 -0.43 -2.62
N LEU A 94 5.14 -0.81 -1.47
CA LEU A 94 5.80 -2.12 -1.32
C LEU A 94 4.84 -3.27 -1.62
N LYS A 95 3.65 -3.25 -1.00
CA LYS A 95 2.64 -4.29 -1.20
C LYS A 95 2.24 -4.39 -2.67
N GLN A 96 1.96 -3.26 -3.32
CA GLN A 96 1.67 -3.23 -4.76
C GLN A 96 2.82 -3.83 -5.58
N PHE A 97 4.06 -3.43 -5.29
CA PHE A 97 5.24 -3.86 -6.04
C PHE A 97 5.51 -5.36 -5.94
N VAL A 98 5.30 -5.98 -4.77
CA VAL A 98 5.59 -7.41 -4.56
C VAL A 98 4.39 -8.32 -4.80
N MET A 99 3.19 -7.75 -4.97
CA MET A 99 1.96 -8.50 -5.26
C MET A 99 1.46 -8.32 -6.69
N ALA A 100 2.04 -7.39 -7.46
CA ALA A 100 1.74 -7.24 -8.87
C ALA A 100 2.10 -8.49 -9.67
N LYS A 101 1.18 -8.92 -10.55
CA LYS A 101 1.43 -9.99 -11.53
C LYS A 101 2.31 -9.53 -12.68
N GLU A 102 2.35 -8.23 -12.94
CA GLU A 102 3.14 -7.58 -13.98
C GLU A 102 4.39 -6.91 -13.40
N GLU A 103 5.39 -6.67 -14.24
CA GLU A 103 6.60 -5.97 -13.82
C GLU A 103 6.32 -4.49 -13.50
N VAL A 104 6.27 -4.18 -12.21
CA VAL A 104 6.21 -2.80 -11.72
C VAL A 104 7.61 -2.33 -11.36
N ARG A 105 7.98 -1.10 -11.71
CA ARG A 105 9.26 -0.50 -11.28
C ARG A 105 9.16 -0.08 -9.81
N PRO A 106 10.19 -0.33 -8.98
CA PRO A 106 10.17 0.12 -7.59
C PRO A 106 10.17 1.64 -7.52
N THR A 107 9.36 2.21 -6.62
CA THR A 107 9.43 3.64 -6.31
C THR A 107 10.64 3.94 -5.42
N PRO A 108 11.17 5.17 -5.40
CA PRO A 108 12.32 5.52 -4.56
C PRO A 108 12.12 5.20 -3.07
N SER A 109 10.88 5.37 -2.57
CA SER A 109 10.52 4.99 -1.19
C SER A 109 10.73 3.50 -0.93
N ILE A 110 10.36 2.63 -1.87
CA ILE A 110 10.57 1.18 -1.74
C ILE A 110 12.07 0.86 -1.72
N THR A 111 12.82 1.54 -2.60
CA THR A 111 14.26 1.35 -2.74
C THR A 111 14.99 1.60 -1.42
N VAL A 112 14.66 2.68 -0.73
CA VAL A 112 15.33 3.09 0.52
C VAL A 112 14.75 2.36 1.74
N ASP A 113 13.44 2.37 1.91
CA ASP A 113 12.78 1.95 3.15
C ASP A 113 12.90 0.45 3.40
N TYR A 114 12.80 -0.34 2.31
CA TYR A 114 12.64 -1.79 2.38
C TYR A 114 13.86 -2.57 1.88
N GLY A 115 14.99 -1.89 1.69
CA GLY A 115 16.29 -2.53 1.52
C GLY A 115 16.68 -2.87 0.08
N PHE A 116 15.85 -2.55 -0.93
CA PHE A 116 16.17 -2.83 -2.33
C PHE A 116 17.39 -2.04 -2.83
N MET A 117 17.74 -0.90 -2.21
CA MET A 117 18.98 -0.18 -2.47
C MET A 117 20.23 -1.00 -2.13
N ASN A 118 20.10 -2.02 -1.28
CA ASN A 118 21.19 -2.91 -0.90
C ASN A 118 21.36 -4.10 -1.86
N CYS A 119 20.50 -4.20 -2.89
CA CYS A 119 20.48 -5.27 -3.90
C CYS A 119 20.96 -4.83 -5.30
N LEU A 120 21.41 -3.57 -5.49
CA LEU A 120 21.58 -2.91 -6.81
C LEU A 120 22.48 -3.62 -7.83
N LYS A 121 23.19 -4.69 -7.45
CA LYS A 121 24.06 -5.48 -8.34
C LYS A 121 23.80 -6.98 -8.25
N ASN A 122 22.73 -7.40 -7.57
CA ASN A 122 22.43 -8.80 -7.32
C ASN A 122 20.93 -9.06 -7.51
N GLU A 123 20.59 -9.67 -8.65
CA GLU A 123 19.22 -10.05 -8.98
C GLU A 123 18.67 -11.13 -8.04
N GLU A 124 19.51 -12.05 -7.57
CA GLU A 124 19.09 -13.08 -6.60
C GLU A 124 18.67 -12.44 -5.26
N GLU A 125 19.38 -11.40 -4.81
CA GLU A 125 19.02 -10.65 -3.61
C GLU A 125 17.74 -9.84 -3.79
N THR A 126 17.51 -9.33 -5.01
CA THR A 126 16.25 -8.64 -5.35
C THR A 126 15.08 -9.59 -5.33
N THR A 127 15.23 -10.79 -5.91
CA THR A 127 14.22 -11.85 -5.89
C THR A 127 13.97 -12.33 -4.47
N LEU A 128 15.02 -12.52 -3.66
CA LEU A 128 14.89 -12.88 -2.25
C LEU A 128 14.07 -11.87 -1.45
N LEU A 129 14.29 -10.56 -1.64
CA LEU A 129 13.48 -9.53 -0.99
C LEU A 129 12.04 -9.50 -1.48
N LYS A 130 11.81 -9.64 -2.80
CA LYS A 130 10.45 -9.75 -3.34
C LYS A 130 9.71 -10.93 -2.70
N ASP A 131 10.29 -12.11 -2.75
CA ASP A 131 9.72 -13.34 -2.18
C ASP A 131 9.45 -13.21 -0.69
N LEU A 132 10.36 -12.56 0.05
CA LEU A 132 10.19 -12.30 1.48
C LEU A 132 8.95 -11.46 1.75
N TYR A 133 8.81 -10.31 1.10
CA TYR A 133 7.69 -9.41 1.34
C TYR A 133 6.38 -9.97 0.79
N SER A 134 6.39 -10.67 -0.35
CA SER A 134 5.21 -11.40 -0.85
C SER A 134 4.73 -12.45 0.16
N GLN A 135 5.66 -13.20 0.79
CA GLN A 135 5.32 -14.14 1.86
C GLN A 135 4.72 -13.43 3.08
N ILE A 136 5.27 -12.29 3.48
CA ILE A 136 4.74 -11.49 4.60
C ILE A 136 3.30 -11.08 4.30
N PHE A 137 3.03 -10.50 3.13
CA PHE A 137 1.69 -10.04 2.78
C PHE A 137 0.69 -11.17 2.52
N ALA A 138 1.17 -12.39 2.26
CA ALA A 138 0.35 -13.59 2.17
C ALA A 138 -0.01 -14.19 3.54
N LEU A 139 0.62 -13.74 4.65
CA LEU A 139 0.28 -14.22 5.98
C LEU A 139 -1.14 -13.78 6.38
N PRO A 140 -1.96 -14.68 6.94
CA PRO A 140 -3.27 -14.31 7.46
C PRO A 140 -3.15 -13.22 8.53
N ARG A 141 -3.95 -12.15 8.37
CA ARG A 141 -4.05 -11.04 9.32
C ARG A 141 -2.76 -10.25 9.55
N VAL A 142 -1.79 -10.31 8.63
CA VAL A 142 -0.66 -9.38 8.70
C VAL A 142 -1.18 -7.95 8.57
N ASP A 143 -0.63 -7.06 9.38
CA ASP A 143 -0.93 -5.64 9.29
C ASP A 143 0.23 -4.93 8.55
N PRO A 144 0.03 -4.47 7.31
CA PRO A 144 1.05 -3.71 6.58
C PRO A 144 1.58 -2.50 7.35
N MET A 145 0.73 -1.85 8.15
CA MET A 145 1.16 -0.68 8.93
C MET A 145 2.16 -1.05 10.02
N LYS A 146 2.11 -2.27 10.57
CA LYS A 146 3.15 -2.74 11.51
C LYS A 146 4.51 -2.91 10.86
N LEU A 147 4.54 -3.33 9.59
CA LEU A 147 5.77 -3.38 8.81
C LEU A 147 6.33 -1.98 8.54
N HIS A 148 5.45 -1.01 8.24
CA HIS A 148 5.83 0.39 8.07
C HIS A 148 6.39 0.99 9.37
N GLU A 149 5.71 0.76 10.50
CA GLU A 149 6.17 1.18 11.84
C GLU A 149 7.55 0.59 12.16
N ALA A 150 7.77 -0.70 11.90
CA ALA A 150 9.07 -1.33 12.10
C ALA A 150 10.16 -0.75 11.20
N CYS A 151 9.81 -0.39 9.96
CA CYS A 151 10.71 0.29 9.03
C CYS A 151 11.19 1.64 9.60
N ILE A 152 10.26 2.52 10.00
CA ILE A 152 10.59 3.88 10.50
C ILE A 152 11.30 3.86 11.86
N GLN A 153 11.16 2.77 12.62
CA GLN A 153 11.88 2.55 13.89
C GLN A 153 13.27 1.94 13.69
N GLY A 154 13.70 1.61 12.47
CA GLY A 154 14.96 0.91 12.21
C GLY A 154 14.97 -0.55 12.69
N LYS A 155 13.79 -1.16 12.90
CA LYS A 155 13.60 -2.52 13.44
C LYS A 155 13.11 -3.53 12.39
N LEU A 156 13.27 -3.21 11.11
CA LEU A 156 12.70 -3.96 10.00
C LEU A 156 13.11 -5.45 10.02
N TYR A 157 14.40 -5.74 10.19
CA TYR A 157 14.88 -7.13 10.24
C TYR A 157 14.30 -7.93 11.41
N ASP A 158 14.21 -7.32 12.59
CA ASP A 158 13.70 -8.00 13.78
C ASP A 158 12.21 -8.32 13.63
N HIS A 159 11.43 -7.36 13.12
CA HIS A 159 10.01 -7.58 12.83
C HIS A 159 9.79 -8.70 11.79
N VAL A 160 10.58 -8.71 10.70
CA VAL A 160 10.50 -9.76 9.69
C VAL A 160 10.79 -11.16 10.27
N ARG A 161 11.78 -11.26 11.16
CA ARG A 161 12.15 -12.53 11.81
C ARG A 161 11.06 -13.06 12.76
N GLU A 162 10.25 -12.18 13.33
CA GLU A 162 9.11 -12.55 14.17
C GLU A 162 7.95 -13.09 13.33
N LEU A 163 7.74 -12.54 12.12
CA LEU A 163 6.67 -12.96 11.22
C LEU A 163 6.99 -14.27 10.47
N LEU A 164 8.26 -14.48 10.08
CA LEU A 164 8.68 -15.59 9.24
C LEU A 164 9.83 -16.39 9.83
N LYS A 165 9.75 -17.72 9.71
CA LYS A 165 10.88 -18.62 10.03
C LYS A 165 11.93 -18.55 8.91
N LEU A 166 12.88 -17.63 9.04
CA LEU A 166 13.94 -17.41 8.06
C LEU A 166 14.93 -18.59 8.01
N LYS A 167 15.28 -19.03 6.79
CA LYS A 167 16.33 -20.06 6.57
C LYS A 167 17.67 -19.53 7.09
N LYS A 168 18.45 -20.40 7.76
CA LYS A 168 19.76 -20.02 8.35
C LYS A 168 20.70 -19.33 7.35
N LYS A 169 20.72 -19.82 6.11
CA LYS A 169 21.53 -19.25 5.02
C LYS A 169 21.13 -17.82 4.64
N ASP A 170 19.84 -17.49 4.72
CA ASP A 170 19.30 -16.20 4.29
C ASP A 170 19.37 -15.16 5.40
N GLN A 171 19.43 -15.57 6.68
CA GLN A 171 19.46 -14.66 7.83
C GLN A 171 20.58 -13.62 7.76
N LYS A 172 21.80 -14.02 7.40
CA LYS A 172 22.94 -13.11 7.30
C LYS A 172 22.76 -12.10 6.16
N VAL A 173 22.25 -12.58 5.02
CA VAL A 173 21.98 -11.75 3.83
C VAL A 173 20.86 -10.76 4.15
N LEU A 174 19.72 -11.23 4.64
CA LEU A 174 18.57 -10.39 5.00
C LEU A 174 18.90 -9.37 6.09
N LYS A 175 19.75 -9.71 7.07
CA LYS A 175 20.20 -8.75 8.10
C LYS A 175 21.00 -7.59 7.50
N ARG A 176 21.73 -7.83 6.40
CA ARG A 176 22.43 -6.78 5.65
C ARG A 176 21.45 -6.01 4.76
N LEU A 177 20.57 -6.71 4.04
CA LEU A 177 19.66 -6.12 3.06
C LEU A 177 18.59 -5.24 3.69
N LEU A 178 18.05 -5.61 4.86
CA LEU A 178 16.98 -4.87 5.54
C LEU A 178 17.49 -3.67 6.37
N LYS A 179 18.74 -3.25 6.18
CA LYS A 179 19.24 -2.00 6.74
C LYS A 179 18.71 -0.82 5.94
N ASN A 180 18.18 0.16 6.63
CA ASN A 180 17.66 1.40 6.06
C ASN A 180 18.16 2.59 6.91
N PRO A 181 17.95 3.85 6.49
CA PRO A 181 18.50 5.02 7.19
C PRO A 181 17.72 5.40 8.47
N TYR A 182 16.70 4.63 8.86
CA TYR A 182 15.84 4.95 10.00
C TYR A 182 16.36 4.38 11.33
N PRO A 183 15.99 4.96 12.49
CA PRO A 183 15.27 6.23 12.61
C PRO A 183 16.13 7.40 12.14
N LEU A 184 15.51 8.37 11.45
CA LEU A 184 16.20 9.58 11.07
C LEU A 184 16.48 10.40 12.35
N PRO A 185 17.65 11.06 12.47
CA PRO A 185 17.91 11.96 13.59
C PRO A 185 16.89 13.11 13.59
N ASP A 186 16.54 13.60 14.78
CA ASP A 186 15.75 14.83 14.93
C ASP A 186 16.48 15.97 14.19
N LEU A 187 15.78 16.61 13.25
CA LEU A 187 16.28 17.74 12.45
C LEU A 187 16.25 19.06 13.24
#